data_AF-A0A2W0BKM2-F1
#
_entry.id   AF-A0A2W0BKM2-F1
#
_cell.length_a   1.000
_cell.length_b   1.000
_cell.length_c   1.000
_cell.angle_alpha   90.00
_cell.angle_beta   90.00
_cell.angle_gamma   90.00
#
_symmetry.space_group_name_H-M   'P 1'
#
loop_
_entity.id
_entity.type
_entity.pdbx_description
1 polymer ?
#
loop_
_entity_poly.entity_id
_entity_poly.type
_entity_poly.pdbx_seq_one_letter_code
_entity_poly.pdbx_strand_id
1 'polypeptide(L)'
;MFGSFGISASKVDEVSPSLRFIYLLEIFTAWALIEATIWHSGKPQSRLFWISFLFIVTSTIVHRPKLNEIGLSLRGLRSSLWVIPCAIAVSSAAVLLAWAAGTLHPLFGAIAQARHSTGYAIWAVLQQFILQSYFFLRFEKLVSTRSAILLSAGLFCLAHIPNPVLLVTCLIAGCLACEIFRRNRNIYALGVAHAILGLTIAITVPDDIQRHMRVGIGYYHYHKG
;
A
#
# COMPACT_ATOMS: atom_id res chain seq x y z
N MET A 1 13.43 -27.44 5.23
CA MET A 1 12.18 -28.00 4.66
C MET A 1 11.55 -26.92 3.77
N PHE A 2 12.00 -26.85 2.52
CA PHE A 2 11.60 -25.83 1.55
C PHE A 2 10.27 -26.23 0.90
N GLY A 3 9.16 -25.69 1.41
CA GLY A 3 7.83 -25.95 0.88
C GLY A 3 7.55 -25.11 -0.38
N SER A 4 7.47 -25.78 -1.52
CA SER A 4 6.75 -25.43 -2.74
C SER A 4 6.70 -23.94 -3.15
N PHE A 5 7.70 -23.53 -3.93
CA PHE A 5 7.55 -22.43 -4.88
C PHE A 5 6.72 -22.94 -6.08
N GLY A 6 5.42 -22.70 -6.07
CA GLY A 6 4.59 -23.15 -7.17
C GLY A 6 3.15 -22.71 -7.06
N ILE A 7 2.87 -21.43 -7.29
CA ILE A 7 1.63 -21.12 -7.99
C ILE A 7 1.94 -21.43 -9.45
N SER A 8 1.58 -22.65 -9.83
CA SER A 8 1.80 -23.29 -11.14
C SER A 8 1.37 -22.37 -12.28
N ALA A 9 2.18 -22.35 -13.36
CA ALA A 9 1.86 -21.74 -14.65
C ALA A 9 0.44 -22.12 -15.16
N SER A 10 -0.08 -23.27 -14.71
CA SER A 10 -1.43 -23.75 -15.03
C SER A 10 -2.57 -22.77 -14.72
N LYS A 11 -2.46 -21.92 -13.67
CA LYS A 11 -3.56 -20.99 -13.33
C LYS A 11 -3.68 -19.78 -14.26
N VAL A 12 -2.59 -19.37 -14.91
CA VAL A 12 -2.61 -18.25 -15.85
C VAL A 12 -3.34 -18.69 -17.13
N ASP A 13 -3.08 -19.90 -17.58
CA ASP A 13 -3.64 -20.47 -18.82
C ASP A 13 -5.12 -20.82 -18.73
N GLU A 14 -5.67 -20.92 -17.52
CA GLU A 14 -7.10 -21.21 -17.26
C GLU A 14 -8.03 -19.98 -17.39
N VAL A 15 -7.50 -18.75 -17.39
CA VAL A 15 -8.33 -17.54 -17.45
C VAL A 15 -8.76 -17.24 -18.88
N SER A 16 -10.08 -17.20 -19.12
CA SER A 16 -10.63 -16.90 -20.45
C SER A 16 -10.17 -15.52 -20.96
N PRO A 17 -10.05 -15.32 -22.29
CA PRO A 17 -9.64 -14.04 -22.87
C PRO A 17 -10.50 -12.85 -22.42
N SER A 18 -11.81 -13.05 -22.28
CA SER A 18 -12.74 -12.03 -21.80
C SER A 18 -12.48 -11.65 -20.35
N LEU A 19 -12.22 -12.61 -19.48
CA LEU A 19 -11.91 -12.35 -18.08
C LEU A 19 -10.54 -11.70 -17.90
N ARG A 20 -9.54 -12.08 -18.72
CA ARG A 20 -8.24 -11.40 -18.78
C ARG A 20 -8.41 -9.92 -19.12
N PHE A 21 -9.20 -9.63 -20.16
CA PHE A 21 -9.49 -8.26 -20.56
C PHE A 21 -10.19 -7.46 -19.45
N ILE A 22 -11.17 -8.06 -18.76
CA ILE A 22 -11.84 -7.43 -17.61
C ILE A 22 -10.84 -7.08 -16.51
N TYR A 23 -9.94 -8.00 -16.11
CA TYR A 23 -8.95 -7.70 -15.07
C TYR A 23 -7.98 -6.59 -15.48
N LEU A 24 -7.52 -6.57 -16.73
CA LEU A 24 -6.66 -5.50 -17.24
C LEU A 24 -7.39 -4.14 -17.21
N LEU A 25 -8.65 -4.11 -17.63
CA LEU A 25 -9.47 -2.91 -17.61
C LEU A 25 -9.72 -2.42 -16.18
N GLU A 26 -10.01 -3.32 -15.23
CA GLU A 26 -10.20 -3.01 -13.82
C GLU A 26 -8.92 -2.44 -13.19
N ILE A 27 -7.76 -3.06 -13.45
CA ILE A 27 -6.45 -2.58 -12.98
C ILE A 27 -6.19 -1.18 -13.51
N PHE A 28 -6.31 -0.98 -14.83
CA PHE A 28 -6.05 0.31 -15.46
C PHE A 28 -6.99 1.39 -14.92
N THR A 29 -8.30 1.10 -14.87
CA THR A 29 -9.32 2.06 -14.42
C THR A 29 -9.12 2.43 -12.95
N ALA A 30 -8.89 1.46 -12.07
CA ALA A 30 -8.66 1.73 -10.66
C ALA A 30 -7.40 2.59 -10.46
N TRP A 31 -6.30 2.24 -11.14
CA TRP A 31 -5.06 3.00 -11.03
C TRP A 31 -5.20 4.43 -11.58
N ALA A 32 -5.83 4.60 -12.74
CA ALA A 32 -6.08 5.92 -13.32
C ALA A 32 -6.98 6.79 -12.43
N LEU A 33 -8.00 6.22 -11.78
CA LEU A 33 -8.86 6.93 -10.83
C LEU A 33 -8.10 7.34 -9.55
N ILE A 34 -7.22 6.48 -9.05
CA ILE A 34 -6.35 6.80 -7.92
C ILE A 34 -5.41 7.96 -8.27
N GLU A 35 -4.73 7.89 -9.42
CA GLU A 35 -3.86 8.97 -9.90
C GLU A 35 -4.65 10.27 -10.07
N ALA A 36 -5.82 10.21 -10.72
CA ALA A 36 -6.69 11.38 -10.86
C ALA A 36 -7.05 11.97 -9.48
N THR A 37 -7.33 11.14 -8.49
CA THR A 37 -7.60 11.60 -7.11
C THR A 37 -6.38 12.28 -6.48
N ILE A 38 -5.19 11.72 -6.68
CA ILE A 38 -3.93 12.22 -6.08
C ILE A 38 -3.46 13.53 -6.73
N TRP A 39 -3.73 13.72 -8.02
CA TRP A 39 -3.29 14.88 -8.79
C TRP A 39 -4.31 16.04 -8.85
N HIS A 40 -5.46 15.91 -8.20
CA HIS A 40 -6.42 17.00 -8.04
C HIS A 40 -6.47 17.49 -6.59
N SER A 41 -6.98 18.70 -6.39
CA SER A 41 -7.20 19.29 -5.06
C SER A 41 -8.64 19.80 -4.89
N GLY A 42 -9.11 19.90 -3.66
CA GLY A 42 -10.41 20.50 -3.34
C GLY A 42 -11.61 19.62 -3.70
N LYS A 43 -12.70 20.23 -4.21
CA LYS A 43 -13.96 19.51 -4.52
C LYS A 43 -13.78 18.39 -5.57
N PRO A 44 -13.04 18.57 -6.67
CA PRO A 44 -12.77 17.49 -7.62
C PRO A 44 -12.10 16.28 -6.99
N GLN A 45 -11.08 16.50 -6.15
CA GLN A 45 -10.39 15.42 -5.44
C GLN A 45 -11.34 14.60 -4.57
N SER A 46 -12.20 15.26 -3.79
CA SER A 46 -13.19 14.57 -2.93
C SER A 46 -14.16 13.71 -3.74
N ARG A 47 -14.62 14.20 -4.90
CA ARG A 47 -15.49 13.42 -5.81
C ARG A 47 -14.75 12.21 -6.38
N LEU A 48 -13.54 12.43 -6.90
CA LEU A 48 -12.70 11.37 -7.47
C LEU A 48 -12.34 10.31 -6.43
N PHE A 49 -12.10 10.70 -5.17
CA PHE A 49 -11.88 9.77 -4.07
C PHE A 49 -13.06 8.81 -3.90
N TRP A 50 -14.30 9.33 -3.82
CA TRP A 50 -15.48 8.50 -3.66
C TRP A 50 -15.75 7.63 -4.90
N ILE A 51 -15.53 8.15 -6.11
CA ILE A 51 -15.62 7.37 -7.35
C ILE A 51 -14.61 6.22 -7.34
N SER A 52 -13.35 6.49 -6.98
CA SER A 52 -12.28 5.49 -6.87
C SER A 52 -12.64 4.42 -5.85
N PHE A 53 -13.08 4.84 -4.66
CA PHE A 53 -13.48 3.95 -3.59
C PHE A 53 -14.63 3.03 -4.02
N LEU A 54 -15.71 3.60 -4.58
CA LEU A 54 -16.86 2.84 -5.05
C LEU A 54 -16.48 1.88 -6.18
N PHE A 55 -15.63 2.31 -7.12
CA PHE A 55 -15.15 1.46 -8.21
C PHE A 55 -14.37 0.26 -7.68
N ILE A 56 -13.38 0.48 -6.81
CA ILE A 56 -12.54 -0.57 -6.22
C ILE A 56 -13.39 -1.55 -5.41
N VAL A 57 -14.29 -1.05 -4.57
CA VAL A 57 -15.16 -1.90 -3.74
C VAL A 57 -16.13 -2.71 -4.63
N THR A 58 -16.82 -2.05 -5.56
CA THR A 58 -17.82 -2.72 -6.41
C THR A 58 -17.17 -3.76 -7.30
N SER A 59 -16.09 -3.41 -8.00
CA SER A 59 -15.36 -4.37 -8.85
C SER A 59 -14.78 -5.52 -8.03
N THR A 60 -14.37 -5.31 -6.78
CA THR A 60 -13.98 -6.43 -5.89
C THR A 60 -15.15 -7.35 -5.56
N ILE A 61 -16.29 -6.79 -5.15
CA ILE A 61 -17.46 -7.56 -4.70
C ILE A 61 -18.10 -8.34 -5.87
N VAL A 62 -18.08 -7.80 -7.09
CA VAL A 62 -18.64 -8.46 -8.29
C VAL A 62 -17.99 -9.82 -8.55
N HIS A 63 -16.68 -9.97 -8.28
CA HIS A 63 -15.98 -11.27 -8.38
C HIS A 63 -16.29 -12.24 -7.23
N ARG A 64 -17.11 -11.83 -6.25
CA ARG A 64 -17.54 -12.60 -5.07
C ARG A 64 -16.39 -13.34 -4.35
N PRO A 65 -15.28 -12.65 -4.04
CA PRO A 65 -14.13 -13.30 -3.42
C PRO A 65 -14.45 -13.78 -2.01
N LYS A 66 -13.79 -14.84 -1.57
CA LYS A 66 -13.86 -15.25 -0.15
C LYS A 66 -13.02 -14.30 0.71
N LEU A 67 -13.47 -14.01 1.93
CA LEU A 67 -12.73 -13.11 2.85
C LEU A 67 -11.29 -13.56 3.12
N ASN A 68 -11.01 -14.86 3.06
CA ASN A 68 -9.67 -15.41 3.22
C ASN A 68 -8.77 -15.25 1.98
N GLU A 69 -9.33 -15.02 0.79
CA GLU A 69 -8.58 -14.76 -0.43
C GLU A 69 -8.11 -13.31 -0.48
N ILE A 70 -9.02 -12.38 -0.14
CA ILE A 70 -8.73 -10.94 -0.03
C ILE A 70 -8.07 -10.54 1.30
N GLY A 71 -7.78 -11.52 2.17
CA GLY A 71 -7.06 -11.33 3.43
C GLY A 71 -7.76 -10.48 4.49
N LEU A 72 -9.09 -10.40 4.42
CA LEU A 72 -9.95 -9.80 5.44
C LEU A 72 -10.37 -10.80 6.54
N SER A 73 -9.95 -12.06 6.44
CA SER A 73 -10.16 -13.05 7.50
C SER A 73 -9.03 -13.04 8.53
N LEU A 74 -9.25 -13.62 9.71
CA LEU A 74 -8.18 -13.84 10.72
C LEU A 74 -7.21 -14.98 10.33
N ARG A 75 -7.47 -15.70 9.23
CA ARG A 75 -6.55 -16.72 8.73
C ARG A 75 -5.21 -16.07 8.37
N GLY A 76 -4.12 -16.73 8.77
CA GLY A 76 -2.76 -16.25 8.52
C GLY A 76 -2.33 -15.07 9.37
N LEU A 77 -3.19 -14.50 10.23
CA LEU A 77 -2.83 -13.41 11.12
C LEU A 77 -1.61 -13.78 11.97
N ARG A 78 -1.71 -14.88 12.74
CA ARG A 78 -0.62 -15.36 13.61
C ARG A 78 0.68 -15.59 12.84
N SER A 79 0.61 -16.18 11.65
CA SER A 79 1.77 -16.46 10.80
C SER A 79 2.42 -15.19 10.23
N SER A 80 1.68 -14.08 10.19
CA SER A 80 2.17 -12.78 9.74
C SER A 80 2.58 -11.85 10.88
N LEU A 81 2.22 -12.10 12.13
CA LEU A 81 2.47 -11.17 13.25
C LEU A 81 3.94 -10.77 13.43
N TRP A 82 4.88 -11.61 12.99
CA TRP A 82 6.32 -11.30 13.06
C TRP A 82 6.71 -10.04 12.28
N VAL A 83 5.90 -9.58 11.31
CA VAL A 83 6.20 -8.33 10.59
C VAL A 83 6.14 -7.10 11.50
N ILE A 84 5.34 -7.17 12.57
CA ILE A 84 5.17 -6.05 13.50
C ILE A 84 6.47 -5.80 14.31
N PRO A 85 7.06 -6.78 15.03
CA PRO A 85 8.33 -6.55 15.71
C PRO A 85 9.47 -6.22 14.73
N CYS A 86 9.46 -6.74 13.50
CA CYS A 86 10.43 -6.30 12.47
C CYS A 86 10.25 -4.83 12.11
N ALA A 87 9.01 -4.37 11.90
CA ALA A 87 8.72 -2.95 11.65
C ALA A 87 9.14 -2.07 12.84
N ILE A 88 8.87 -2.50 14.08
CA ILE A 88 9.31 -1.80 15.29
C ILE A 88 10.84 -1.70 15.33
N ALA A 89 11.56 -2.80 15.08
CA ALA A 89 13.03 -2.80 15.10
C ALA A 89 13.63 -1.84 14.06
N VAL A 90 13.11 -1.88 12.83
CA VAL A 90 13.52 -0.94 11.76
C VAL A 90 13.19 0.50 12.16
N SER A 91 12.00 0.73 12.70
CA SER A 91 11.58 2.06 13.16
C SER A 91 12.44 2.59 14.30
N SER A 92 12.76 1.77 15.29
CA SER A 92 13.64 2.14 16.40
C SER A 92 15.04 2.51 15.89
N ALA A 93 15.60 1.73 14.96
CA ALA A 93 16.88 2.05 14.35
C ALA A 93 16.82 3.38 13.58
N ALA A 94 15.78 3.61 12.78
CA ALA A 94 15.58 4.86 12.04
C ALA A 94 15.45 6.08 12.98
N VAL A 95 14.71 5.94 14.09
CA VAL A 95 14.58 7.00 15.12
C VAL A 95 15.91 7.30 15.79
N LEU A 96 16.70 6.28 16.14
CA LEU A 96 18.02 6.49 16.74
C LEU A 96 18.98 7.19 15.78
N LEU A 97 18.99 6.81 14.51
CA LEU A 97 19.78 7.47 13.47
C LEU A 97 19.34 8.92 13.26
N ALA A 98 18.03 9.17 13.19
CA ALA A 98 17.50 10.53 13.06
C ALA A 98 17.80 11.40 14.28
N TRP A 99 17.77 10.82 15.48
CA TRP A 99 18.17 11.51 16.71
C TRP A 99 19.64 11.91 16.65
N ALA A 100 20.53 10.97 16.31
CA ALA A 100 21.96 11.23 16.18
C ALA A 100 22.27 12.25 15.07
N ALA A 101 21.49 12.26 13.99
CA ALA A 101 21.63 13.21 12.88
C ALA A 101 20.91 14.55 13.10
N GLY A 102 20.13 14.70 14.19
CA GLY A 102 19.36 15.92 14.47
C GLY A 102 18.18 16.17 13.52
N THR A 103 17.65 15.15 12.85
CA THR A 103 16.55 15.27 11.87
C THR A 103 15.17 14.94 12.44
N LEU A 104 15.08 14.60 13.73
CA LEU A 104 13.79 14.35 14.39
C LEU A 104 12.96 15.63 14.46
N HIS A 105 11.71 15.52 14.05
CA HIS A 105 10.75 16.61 14.07
C HIS A 105 9.36 16.11 14.47
N PRO A 106 8.56 16.97 15.15
CA PRO A 106 7.21 16.58 15.55
C PRO A 106 6.29 16.52 14.32
N LEU A 107 5.49 15.45 14.24
CA LEU A 107 4.42 15.31 13.25
C LEU A 107 3.35 16.40 13.42
N PHE A 108 2.85 16.60 14.65
CA PHE A 108 1.79 17.55 15.07
C PHE A 108 1.82 17.76 16.61
N GLY A 109 1.03 18.69 17.17
CA GLY A 109 0.78 18.77 18.63
C GLY A 109 -0.01 17.57 19.19
N ALA A 110 0.13 17.24 20.49
CA ALA A 110 -0.26 15.93 21.07
C ALA A 110 -1.69 15.42 20.76
N ILE A 111 -2.72 16.27 20.83
CA ILE A 111 -4.12 15.85 20.56
C ILE A 111 -4.38 15.69 19.05
N ALA A 112 -3.81 16.58 18.23
CA ALA A 112 -3.85 16.45 16.77
C ALA A 112 -3.12 15.16 16.34
N GLN A 113 -1.99 14.85 16.99
CA GLN A 113 -1.17 13.68 16.73
C GLN A 113 -1.95 12.37 16.89
N ALA A 114 -2.76 12.21 17.95
CA ALA A 114 -3.55 10.98 18.16
C ALA A 114 -4.62 10.77 17.08
N ARG A 115 -5.40 11.82 16.75
CA ARG A 115 -6.45 11.74 15.70
C ARG A 115 -5.84 11.49 14.32
N HIS A 116 -4.76 12.18 13.98
CA HIS A 116 -4.06 11.99 12.71
C HIS A 116 -3.41 10.61 12.62
N SER A 117 -2.86 10.07 13.71
CA SER A 117 -2.23 8.74 13.72
C SER A 117 -3.25 7.61 13.54
N THR A 118 -4.42 7.68 14.18
CA THR A 118 -5.48 6.68 13.97
C THR A 118 -6.05 6.76 12.56
N GLY A 119 -6.30 7.96 12.04
CA GLY A 119 -6.70 8.16 10.65
C GLY A 119 -5.66 7.59 9.67
N TYR A 120 -4.37 7.81 9.95
CA TYR A 120 -3.28 7.25 9.16
C TYR A 120 -3.23 5.73 9.23
N ALA A 121 -3.44 5.11 10.39
CA ALA A 121 -3.47 3.66 10.53
C ALA A 121 -4.60 3.02 9.71
N ILE A 122 -5.81 3.60 9.75
CA ILE A 122 -6.94 3.16 8.90
C ILE A 122 -6.58 3.31 7.42
N TRP A 123 -5.99 4.45 7.06
CA TRP A 123 -5.52 4.70 5.70
C TRP A 123 -4.44 3.72 5.25
N ALA A 124 -3.51 3.34 6.14
CA ALA A 124 -2.47 2.36 5.88
C ALA A 124 -3.07 0.97 5.59
N VAL A 125 -4.09 0.55 6.34
CA VAL A 125 -4.81 -0.71 6.05
C VAL A 125 -5.53 -0.65 4.70
N LEU A 126 -6.18 0.47 4.38
CA LEU A 126 -6.84 0.65 3.08
C LEU A 126 -5.83 0.60 1.93
N GLN A 127 -4.65 1.20 2.08
CA GLN A 127 -3.58 1.08 1.10
C GLN A 127 -3.08 -0.37 0.94
N GLN A 128 -2.95 -1.13 2.04
CA GLN A 128 -2.59 -2.55 1.97
C GLN A 128 -3.68 -3.36 1.25
N PHE A 129 -4.96 -3.06 1.49
CA PHE A 129 -6.06 -3.67 0.74
C PHE A 129 -5.96 -3.37 -0.76
N ILE A 130 -5.73 -2.11 -1.17
CA ILE A 130 -5.59 -1.74 -2.58
C ILE A 130 -4.39 -2.45 -3.21
N LEU A 131 -3.22 -2.43 -2.55
CA LEU A 131 -2.02 -3.07 -3.07
C LEU A 131 -2.20 -4.59 -3.23
N GLN A 132 -2.68 -5.27 -2.19
CA GLN A 132 -2.67 -6.74 -2.12
C GLN A 132 -4.00 -7.37 -2.53
N SER A 133 -5.07 -6.95 -1.89
CA SER A 133 -6.40 -7.52 -2.07
C SER A 133 -7.04 -7.08 -3.39
N TYR A 134 -6.59 -5.96 -3.98
CA TYR A 134 -7.08 -5.49 -5.27
C TYR A 134 -6.10 -5.77 -6.41
N PHE A 135 -4.94 -5.13 -6.43
CA PHE A 135 -4.00 -5.21 -7.56
C PHE A 135 -3.27 -6.56 -7.62
N PHE A 136 -2.63 -6.98 -6.53
CA PHE A 136 -1.83 -8.22 -6.53
C PHE A 136 -2.66 -9.45 -6.87
N LEU A 137 -3.85 -9.60 -6.30
CA LEU A 137 -4.73 -10.72 -6.63
C LEU A 137 -5.12 -10.78 -8.11
N ARG A 138 -5.33 -9.62 -8.76
CA ARG A 138 -5.63 -9.59 -10.20
C ARG A 138 -4.40 -9.92 -11.04
N PHE A 139 -3.24 -9.35 -10.72
CA PHE A 139 -2.01 -9.72 -11.42
C PHE A 139 -1.64 -11.19 -11.23
N GLU A 140 -1.88 -11.77 -10.06
CA GLU A 140 -1.65 -13.20 -9.78
C GLU A 140 -2.48 -14.13 -10.68
N LYS A 141 -3.58 -13.63 -11.25
CA LYS A 141 -4.38 -14.34 -12.27
C LYS A 141 -3.86 -14.15 -13.70
N LEU A 142 -3.11 -13.09 -13.96
CA LEU A 142 -2.72 -12.68 -15.31
C LEU A 142 -1.27 -13.01 -15.66
N VAL A 143 -0.37 -13.04 -14.67
CA VAL A 143 1.07 -13.14 -14.87
C VAL A 143 1.72 -14.05 -13.82
N SER A 144 3.01 -14.33 -14.00
CA SER A 144 3.80 -15.06 -13.01
C SER A 144 3.75 -14.38 -11.63
N THR A 145 3.90 -15.15 -10.56
CA THR A 145 3.95 -14.61 -9.18
C THR A 145 4.97 -13.49 -9.02
N ARG A 146 6.17 -13.64 -9.59
CA ARG A 146 7.22 -12.61 -9.52
C ARG A 146 6.79 -11.33 -10.22
N SER A 147 6.21 -11.46 -11.42
CA SER A 147 5.66 -10.32 -12.17
C SER A 147 4.52 -9.66 -11.42
N ALA A 148 3.63 -10.42 -10.78
CA ALA A 148 2.52 -9.87 -10.01
C ALA A 148 3.00 -9.03 -8.82
N ILE A 149 4.02 -9.51 -8.09
CA ILE A 149 4.65 -8.74 -6.99
C ILE A 149 5.24 -7.44 -7.53
N LEU A 150 6.05 -7.51 -8.59
CA LEU A 150 6.75 -6.35 -9.15
C LEU A 150 5.78 -5.32 -9.76
N LEU A 151 4.75 -5.76 -10.47
CA LEU A 151 3.76 -4.88 -11.07
C LEU A 151 2.90 -4.20 -10.01
N SER A 152 2.44 -4.94 -8.99
CA SER A 152 1.69 -4.35 -7.87
C SER A 152 2.50 -3.32 -7.09
N ALA A 153 3.74 -3.67 -6.71
CA ALA A 153 4.63 -2.74 -6.02
C ALA A 153 5.02 -1.55 -6.92
N GLY A 154 5.14 -1.78 -8.23
CA GLY A 154 5.37 -0.74 -9.23
C GLY A 154 4.23 0.27 -9.30
N LEU A 155 2.98 -0.17 -9.43
CA LEU A 155 1.81 0.72 -9.41
C LEU A 155 1.71 1.50 -8.10
N PHE A 156 2.00 0.85 -6.98
CA PHE A 156 2.00 1.49 -5.67
C PHE A 156 3.12 2.53 -5.55
N CYS A 157 4.33 2.22 -6.01
CA CYS A 157 5.43 3.19 -6.11
C CYS A 157 5.03 4.40 -6.96
N LEU A 158 4.50 4.18 -8.17
CA LEU A 158 4.11 5.27 -9.08
C LEU A 158 3.03 6.18 -8.49
N ALA A 159 2.09 5.63 -7.72
CA ALA A 159 1.08 6.42 -6.99
C ALA A 159 1.65 7.38 -5.95
N HIS A 160 2.93 7.24 -5.59
CA HIS A 160 3.62 8.12 -4.65
C HIS A 160 4.50 9.17 -5.32
N ILE A 161 4.47 9.28 -6.64
CA ILE A 161 5.12 10.40 -7.35
C ILE A 161 4.55 11.73 -6.84
N PRO A 162 5.39 12.78 -6.67
CA PRO A 162 6.82 12.84 -6.96
C PRO A 162 7.73 12.59 -5.74
N ASN A 163 7.21 12.03 -4.65
CA ASN A 163 7.93 11.96 -3.37
C ASN A 163 9.04 10.90 -3.39
N PRO A 164 10.33 11.27 -3.50
CA PRO A 164 11.40 10.30 -3.77
C PRO A 164 11.59 9.28 -2.64
N VAL A 165 11.37 9.69 -1.39
CA VAL A 165 11.45 8.82 -0.21
C VAL A 165 10.36 7.75 -0.28
N LEU A 166 9.15 8.15 -0.65
CA LEU A 166 8.03 7.23 -0.79
C LEU A 166 8.16 6.35 -2.03
N LEU A 167 8.72 6.83 -3.14
CA LEU A 167 8.98 5.98 -4.31
C LEU A 167 9.84 4.76 -3.94
N VAL A 168 10.99 5.01 -3.31
CA VAL A 168 11.92 3.93 -2.92
C VAL A 168 11.29 3.03 -1.86
N THR A 169 10.69 3.62 -0.84
CA THR A 169 10.06 2.88 0.26
C THR A 169 8.91 2.02 -0.25
N CYS A 170 7.99 2.57 -1.02
CA CYS A 170 6.82 1.87 -1.54
C CYS A 170 7.19 0.75 -2.51
N LEU A 171 8.26 0.89 -3.29
CA LEU A 171 8.74 -0.19 -4.15
C LEU A 171 9.27 -1.37 -3.33
N ILE A 172 10.18 -1.11 -2.37
CA ILE A 172 10.82 -2.15 -1.55
C ILE A 172 9.80 -2.79 -0.60
N ALA A 173 9.13 -1.97 0.21
CA ALA A 173 8.14 -2.43 1.18
C ALA A 173 6.93 -3.05 0.48
N GLY A 174 6.52 -2.53 -0.68
CA GLY A 174 5.44 -3.10 -1.48
C GLY A 174 5.78 -4.51 -1.97
N CYS A 175 7.00 -4.74 -2.48
CA CYS A 175 7.44 -6.08 -2.88
C CYS A 175 7.42 -7.06 -1.69
N LEU A 176 7.99 -6.65 -0.55
CA LEU A 176 8.00 -7.46 0.67
C LEU A 176 6.59 -7.76 1.17
N ALA A 177 5.72 -6.76 1.21
CA ALA A 177 4.35 -6.89 1.69
C ALA A 177 3.51 -7.79 0.76
N CYS A 178 3.66 -7.67 -0.56
CA CYS A 178 3.02 -8.58 -1.52
C CYS A 178 3.51 -10.03 -1.33
N GLU A 179 4.80 -10.27 -1.12
CA GLU A 179 5.33 -11.61 -0.87
C GLU A 179 4.83 -12.21 0.46
N ILE A 180 4.77 -11.40 1.52
CA ILE A 180 4.22 -11.83 2.81
C ILE A 180 2.72 -12.10 2.70
N PHE A 181 1.98 -11.24 2.01
CA PHE A 181 0.55 -11.42 1.76
C PHE A 181 0.30 -12.68 0.94
N ARG A 182 1.10 -12.96 -0.09
CA ARG A 182 0.97 -14.18 -0.89
C ARG A 182 1.01 -15.46 -0.03
N ARG A 183 1.88 -15.48 0.99
CA ARG A 183 2.08 -16.62 1.89
C ARG A 183 1.01 -16.72 2.98
N ASN A 184 0.52 -15.59 3.49
CA ASN A 184 -0.31 -15.57 4.70
C ASN A 184 -1.77 -15.17 4.44
N ARG A 185 -2.05 -14.42 3.37
CA ARG A 185 -3.36 -13.82 3.03
C ARG A 185 -3.98 -13.10 4.23
N ASN A 186 -3.24 -12.15 4.80
CA ASN A 186 -3.71 -11.32 5.91
C ASN A 186 -3.18 -9.89 5.75
N ILE A 187 -4.09 -8.91 5.69
CA ILE A 187 -3.69 -7.50 5.54
C ILE A 187 -3.52 -6.76 6.87
N TYR A 188 -4.03 -7.29 7.98
CA TYR A 188 -4.06 -6.55 9.25
C TYR A 188 -2.67 -6.38 9.84
N ALA A 189 -1.86 -7.46 9.90
CA ALA A 189 -0.49 -7.36 10.39
C ALA A 189 0.37 -6.44 9.49
N LEU A 190 0.16 -6.52 8.18
CA LEU A 190 0.81 -5.65 7.20
C LEU A 190 0.37 -4.19 7.34
N GLY A 191 -0.90 -3.94 7.62
CA GLY A 191 -1.46 -2.62 7.86
C GLY A 191 -0.87 -1.95 9.11
N VAL A 192 -0.71 -2.71 10.20
CA VAL A 192 -0.05 -2.24 11.42
C VAL A 192 1.42 -1.93 11.16
N ALA A 193 2.15 -2.84 10.49
CA ALA A 193 3.55 -2.61 10.12
C ALA A 193 3.71 -1.38 9.20
N HIS A 194 2.82 -1.19 8.22
CA HIS A 194 2.77 -0.03 7.37
C HIS A 194 2.55 1.26 8.18
N ALA A 195 1.57 1.27 9.10
CA ALA A 195 1.32 2.44 9.94
C ALA A 195 2.56 2.84 10.76
N ILE A 196 3.24 1.86 11.37
CA ILE A 196 4.46 2.08 12.16
C ILE A 196 5.57 2.69 11.29
N LEU A 197 5.88 2.05 10.16
CA LEU A 197 6.94 2.52 9.25
C LEU A 197 6.62 3.90 8.67
N GLY A 198 5.38 4.10 8.23
CA GLY A 198 4.94 5.36 7.64
C GLY A 198 4.99 6.54 8.61
N LEU A 199 4.50 6.36 9.84
CA LEU A 199 4.63 7.37 10.89
C LEU A 199 6.10 7.62 11.27
N THR A 200 6.95 6.59 11.19
CA THR A 200 8.38 6.75 11.43
C THR A 200 9.04 7.62 10.38
N ILE A 201 8.78 7.38 9.10
CA ILE A 201 9.31 8.22 8.01
C ILE A 201 8.89 9.68 8.24
N ALA A 202 7.62 9.87 8.60
CA ALA A 202 7.05 11.18 8.83
C ALA A 202 7.63 11.98 10.01
N ILE A 203 8.41 11.38 10.92
CA ILE A 203 9.12 12.09 12.01
C ILE A 203 10.65 12.05 11.86
N THR A 204 11.20 11.20 10.99
CA THR A 204 12.65 10.95 10.89
C THR A 204 13.28 11.59 9.66
N VAL A 205 12.53 11.73 8.57
CA VAL A 205 13.05 12.23 7.28
C VAL A 205 12.80 13.72 7.13
N PRO A 206 13.79 14.55 6.78
CA PRO A 206 13.60 16.00 6.63
C PRO A 206 12.49 16.38 5.63
N ASP A 207 11.63 17.33 6.02
CA ASP A 207 10.51 17.79 5.19
C ASP A 207 10.93 18.44 3.86
N ASP A 208 12.17 18.91 3.77
CA ASP A 208 12.78 19.44 2.54
C ASP A 208 12.74 18.43 1.39
N ILE A 209 12.72 17.14 1.74
CA ILE A 209 12.70 16.02 0.79
C ILE A 209 11.31 15.38 0.77
N GLN A 210 10.77 15.02 1.94
CA GLN A 210 9.52 14.23 2.02
C GLN A 210 8.23 15.06 2.01
N ARG A 211 8.32 16.37 2.26
CA ARG A 211 7.20 17.33 2.28
C ARG A 211 5.98 16.80 3.05
N HIS A 212 6.11 16.44 4.33
CA HIS A 212 5.06 15.82 5.16
C HIS A 212 4.32 14.65 4.49
N MET A 213 5.07 13.72 3.89
CA MET A 213 4.52 12.52 3.25
C MET A 213 3.50 12.81 2.14
N ARG A 214 3.55 14.00 1.54
CA ARG A 214 2.62 14.39 0.47
C ARG A 214 3.00 13.68 -0.84
N VAL A 215 1.99 13.48 -1.68
CA VAL A 215 2.08 12.88 -3.02
C VAL A 215 1.23 13.70 -4.00
N GLY A 216 1.44 13.53 -5.29
CA GLY A 216 0.74 14.25 -6.35
C GLY A 216 0.82 15.76 -6.23
N ILE A 217 -0.31 16.44 -6.47
CA ILE A 217 -0.37 17.90 -6.43
C ILE A 217 -0.06 18.46 -5.03
N GLY A 218 -0.38 17.69 -3.98
CA GLY A 218 -0.09 18.07 -2.60
C GLY A 218 1.39 18.18 -2.30
N TYR A 219 2.26 17.46 -3.02
CA TYR A 219 3.71 17.58 -2.88
C TYR A 219 4.20 18.93 -3.41
N TYR A 220 3.69 19.39 -4.55
CA TYR A 220 4.10 20.67 -5.16
C TYR A 220 3.52 21.87 -4.42
N HIS A 221 2.32 21.75 -3.87
CA HIS A 221 1.67 22.82 -3.09
C HIS A 221 2.15 22.88 -1.62
N TYR A 222 3.11 22.06 -1.23
CA TYR A 222 3.67 22.13 0.12
C TYR A 222 4.49 23.41 0.29
N HIS A 223 4.18 24.14 1.36
CA HIS A 223 4.94 25.31 1.82
C HIS A 223 5.29 25.06 3.28
N LYS A 224 6.54 25.32 3.66
CA LYS A 224 6.96 25.28 5.07
C LYS A 224 6.15 26.34 5.82
N GLY A 225 5.35 25.90 6.79
CA GLY A 225 4.62 26.78 7.69
C GLY A 225 5.48 27.30 8.84
#